data_AF-A0AAN0IJS9-F1
#
_entry.id   AF-A0AAN0IJS9-F1
#
_cell.length_a   1.000
_cell.length_b   1.000
_cell.length_c   1.000
_cell.angle_alpha   90.00
_cell.angle_beta   90.00
_cell.angle_gamma   90.00
#
_symmetry.space_group_name_H-M   'P 1'
#
loop_
_entity.id
_entity.type
_entity.pdbx_description
1 polymer ?
#
loop_
_entity_poly.entity_id
_entity_poly.type
_entity_poly.pdbx_seq_one_letter_code
_entity_poly.pdbx_strand_id
1 'polypeptide(L)'
;MADEGKVVQKDVSAPNLRLNKYYWLVNTEGFPISSSTWEKMWDYVIVTHPQGHDVAESIRGKTNKRVPYPNAPVIQPSASIPSSLSSVQEYLQKLQYNYTGMQFFDVKRYKPLSRLMDMAKDMIKESLPIKCLEAVILSLYLTSPLTSLQRFTIRFKSSHEGRCYRHVVLGVHQGGIYGSLGLSRRLSLMYK
;
A
#
# COMPACT_ATOMS: atom_id res chain seq x y z
N MET A 1 -10.97 45.11 -33.03
CA MET A 1 -12.06 44.90 -32.05
C MET A 1 -12.03 43.44 -31.68
N ALA A 2 -11.69 43.18 -30.41
CA ALA A 2 -11.42 41.86 -29.87
C ALA A 2 -12.72 41.07 -29.64
N ASP A 3 -12.71 39.80 -30.03
CA ASP A 3 -13.74 38.82 -29.71
C ASP A 3 -13.34 38.14 -28.37
N GLU A 4 -13.89 38.65 -27.27
CA GLU A 4 -13.73 38.03 -25.95
C GLU A 4 -14.67 36.83 -25.84
N GLY A 5 -14.17 35.66 -26.28
CA GLY A 5 -14.78 34.38 -26.00
C GLY A 5 -14.84 34.13 -24.49
N LYS A 6 -16.04 34.26 -23.91
CA LYS A 6 -16.37 33.86 -22.53
C LYS A 6 -15.99 32.40 -22.31
N VAL A 7 -14.86 32.17 -21.66
CA VAL A 7 -14.50 30.88 -21.06
C VAL A 7 -15.47 30.62 -19.92
N VAL A 8 -16.44 29.74 -20.16
CA VAL A 8 -17.29 29.17 -19.11
C VAL A 8 -16.37 28.42 -18.16
N GLN A 9 -16.11 29.02 -16.99
CA GLN A 9 -15.56 28.32 -15.83
C GLN A 9 -16.52 27.17 -15.51
N LYS A 10 -16.16 25.96 -15.92
CA LYS A 10 -16.76 24.76 -15.33
C LYS A 10 -16.34 24.77 -13.87
N ASP A 11 -17.33 25.00 -13.00
CA ASP A 11 -17.23 24.82 -11.57
C ASP A 11 -16.42 23.56 -11.27
N VAL A 12 -15.25 23.77 -10.68
CA VAL A 12 -14.49 22.71 -10.01
C VAL A 12 -15.35 22.30 -8.84
N SER A 13 -16.21 21.31 -9.07
CA SER A 13 -17.12 20.76 -8.08
C SER A 13 -16.37 20.54 -6.78
N ALA A 14 -16.79 21.27 -5.75
CA ALA A 14 -16.28 21.14 -4.39
C ALA A 14 -16.20 19.65 -3.99
N PRO A 15 -15.19 19.23 -3.21
CA PRO A 15 -15.08 17.85 -2.77
C PRO A 15 -16.42 17.44 -2.14
N ASN A 16 -17.05 16.42 -2.74
CA ASN A 16 -18.36 15.93 -2.38
C ASN A 16 -18.38 15.67 -0.86
N LEU A 17 -19.15 16.47 -0.10
CA LEU A 17 -19.11 16.48 1.38
C LEU A 17 -19.29 15.09 1.99
N ARG A 18 -19.94 14.16 1.27
CA ARG A 18 -20.13 12.75 1.65
C ARG A 18 -18.81 11.95 1.72
N LEU A 19 -17.79 12.29 0.92
CA LEU A 19 -16.49 11.61 0.95
C LEU A 19 -15.60 12.04 2.12
N ASN A 20 -15.85 13.21 2.75
CA ASN A 20 -15.05 13.68 3.88
C ASN A 20 -15.06 12.71 5.06
N LYS A 21 -16.15 11.94 5.23
CA LYS A 21 -16.30 10.91 6.27
C LYS A 21 -15.38 9.70 6.07
N TYR A 22 -14.86 9.47 4.87
CA TYR A 22 -14.07 8.28 4.51
C TYR A 22 -12.60 8.57 4.21
N TYR A 23 -12.11 9.77 4.54
CA TYR A 23 -10.69 10.05 4.42
C TYR A 23 -9.92 9.17 5.40
N TRP A 24 -9.17 8.21 4.84
CA TRP A 24 -8.21 7.34 5.53
C TRP A 24 -8.83 6.29 6.48
N LEU A 25 -9.56 5.33 5.92
CA LEU A 25 -9.96 4.13 6.64
C LEU A 25 -8.73 3.27 6.99
N VAL A 26 -8.58 2.93 8.27
CA VAL A 26 -7.51 2.07 8.78
C VAL A 26 -8.14 1.03 9.72
N ASN A 27 -7.74 -0.24 9.56
CA ASN A 27 -8.07 -1.29 10.51
C ASN A 27 -7.22 -1.16 11.76
N THR A 28 -7.84 -0.88 12.91
CA THR A 28 -7.13 -0.79 14.19
C THR A 28 -7.38 -1.99 15.11
N GLU A 29 -8.32 -2.86 14.76
CA GLU A 29 -8.82 -3.94 15.62
C GLU A 29 -8.13 -5.29 15.36
N GLY A 30 -7.32 -5.37 14.31
CA GLY A 30 -6.60 -6.58 13.93
C GLY A 30 -7.47 -7.54 13.10
N PHE A 31 -7.21 -8.84 13.25
CA PHE A 31 -7.85 -9.90 12.48
C PHE A 31 -8.50 -10.95 13.40
N PRO A 32 -9.71 -11.45 13.09
CA PRO A 32 -10.56 -11.08 11.95
C PRO A 32 -11.07 -9.64 12.03
N ILE A 33 -11.33 -9.02 10.87
CA ILE A 33 -11.83 -7.63 10.79
C ILE A 33 -13.22 -7.58 11.43
N SER A 34 -13.47 -6.59 12.29
CA SER A 34 -14.78 -6.42 12.92
C SER A 34 -15.87 -6.09 11.91
N SER A 35 -17.12 -6.46 12.21
CA SER A 35 -18.26 -6.15 11.34
C SER A 35 -18.40 -4.66 11.08
N SER A 36 -18.15 -3.81 12.10
CA SER A 36 -18.21 -2.36 11.97
C SER A 36 -17.18 -1.83 10.97
N THR A 37 -15.94 -2.30 11.07
CA THR A 37 -14.85 -1.89 10.17
C THR A 37 -15.07 -2.46 8.76
N TRP A 38 -15.60 -3.68 8.65
CA TRP A 38 -15.96 -4.31 7.39
C TRP A 38 -17.06 -3.54 6.63
N GLU A 39 -18.13 -3.13 7.31
CA GLU A 39 -19.20 -2.33 6.66
C GLU A 39 -18.68 -0.97 6.18
N LYS A 40 -17.83 -0.29 6.97
CA LYS A 40 -17.21 0.99 6.55
C LYS A 40 -16.39 0.85 5.28
N MET A 41 -15.70 -0.28 5.09
CA MET A 41 -14.97 -0.56 3.86
C MET A 41 -15.92 -0.67 2.66
N TRP A 42 -17.01 -1.42 2.81
CA TRP A 42 -18.00 -1.57 1.73
C TRP A 42 -18.75 -0.28 1.41
N ASP A 43 -19.13 0.49 2.43
CA ASP A 43 -19.72 1.81 2.24
C ASP A 43 -18.81 2.72 1.40
N TYR A 44 -17.51 2.70 1.67
CA TYR A 44 -16.54 3.45 0.88
C TYR A 44 -16.51 2.99 -0.58
N VAL A 45 -16.46 1.68 -0.82
CA VAL A 45 -16.46 1.12 -2.18
C VAL A 45 -17.74 1.50 -2.92
N ILE A 46 -18.90 1.42 -2.26
CA ILE A 46 -20.20 1.78 -2.84
C ILE A 46 -20.23 3.25 -3.27
N VAL A 47 -19.68 4.14 -2.45
CA VAL A 47 -19.67 5.59 -2.73
C VAL A 47 -18.63 5.97 -3.79
N THR A 48 -17.51 5.25 -3.89
CA THR A 48 -16.38 5.64 -4.75
C THR A 48 -16.36 4.97 -6.11
N HIS A 49 -16.88 3.76 -6.23
CA HIS A 49 -16.92 3.03 -7.49
C HIS A 49 -18.16 3.44 -8.30
N PRO A 50 -18.04 3.68 -9.63
CA PRO A 50 -19.19 4.09 -10.47
C PRO A 50 -20.39 3.11 -10.42
N GLN A 51 -20.10 1.82 -10.25
CA GLN A 51 -21.08 0.73 -10.10
C GLN A 51 -20.98 0.10 -8.70
N GLY A 52 -20.83 0.92 -7.66
CA GLY A 52 -20.46 0.45 -6.33
C GLY A 52 -21.44 -0.53 -5.70
N HIS A 53 -22.76 -0.33 -5.89
CA HIS A 53 -23.79 -1.26 -5.43
C HIS A 53 -23.70 -2.63 -6.12
N ASP A 54 -23.63 -2.66 -7.45
CA ASP A 54 -23.51 -3.89 -8.24
C ASP A 54 -22.24 -4.67 -7.86
N VAL A 55 -21.12 -3.96 -7.68
CA VAL A 55 -19.85 -4.57 -7.24
C VAL A 55 -20.00 -5.20 -5.85
N ALA A 56 -20.58 -4.48 -4.89
CA ALA A 56 -20.79 -4.99 -3.54
C ALA A 56 -21.70 -6.23 -3.54
N GLU A 57 -22.81 -6.21 -4.28
CA GLU A 57 -23.72 -7.36 -4.41
C GLU A 57 -23.05 -8.54 -5.13
N SER A 58 -22.21 -8.26 -6.12
CA SER A 58 -21.50 -9.32 -6.87
C SER A 58 -20.47 -10.07 -6.04
N ILE A 59 -19.89 -9.44 -5.01
CA ILE A 59 -18.78 -10.01 -4.21
C ILE A 59 -19.27 -10.49 -2.84
N ARG A 60 -20.10 -9.71 -2.14
CA ARG A 60 -20.52 -10.00 -0.76
C ARG A 60 -21.42 -11.22 -0.70
N GLY A 61 -21.16 -12.11 0.27
CA GLY A 61 -21.99 -13.31 0.51
C GLY A 61 -21.87 -14.40 -0.55
N LYS A 62 -21.09 -14.20 -1.62
CA LYS A 62 -20.86 -15.20 -2.67
C LYS A 62 -19.62 -16.04 -2.39
N THR A 63 -19.66 -17.29 -2.84
CA THR A 63 -18.50 -18.20 -2.82
C THR A 63 -17.54 -17.80 -3.94
N ASN A 64 -16.57 -16.95 -3.61
CA ASN A 64 -15.52 -16.54 -4.53
C ASN A 64 -14.40 -17.59 -4.60
N LYS A 65 -13.67 -17.64 -5.73
CA LYS A 65 -12.47 -18.49 -5.86
C LYS A 65 -11.49 -18.13 -4.76
N ARG A 66 -10.97 -19.15 -4.05
CA ARG A 66 -9.96 -18.94 -3.01
C ARG A 66 -8.68 -18.42 -3.65
N VAL A 67 -8.21 -17.26 -3.18
CA VAL A 67 -6.93 -16.71 -3.59
C VAL A 67 -5.82 -17.52 -2.91
N PRO A 68 -4.82 -18.04 -3.65
CA PRO A 68 -3.71 -18.75 -3.05
C PRO A 68 -2.82 -17.79 -2.27
N TYR A 69 -2.36 -18.22 -1.09
CA TYR A 69 -1.41 -17.44 -0.29
C TYR A 69 -0.02 -17.51 -0.92
N PRO A 70 0.59 -16.37 -1.33
CA PRO A 70 1.98 -16.37 -1.77
C PRO A 70 2.90 -16.78 -0.62
N ASN A 71 3.88 -17.64 -0.92
CA ASN A 71 4.92 -17.99 0.03
C ASN A 71 5.92 -16.84 0.16
N ALA A 72 6.22 -16.44 1.40
CA ALA A 72 7.27 -15.47 1.67
C ALA A 72 8.65 -16.05 1.29
N PRO A 73 9.56 -15.25 0.72
CA PRO A 73 10.89 -15.73 0.35
C PRO A 73 11.72 -16.02 1.61
N VAL A 74 12.41 -17.17 1.60
CA VAL A 74 13.35 -17.54 2.66
C VAL A 74 14.75 -17.10 2.24
N ILE A 75 15.23 -16.00 2.81
CA ILE A 75 16.53 -15.42 2.47
C ILE A 75 17.59 -15.96 3.41
N GLN A 76 18.60 -16.61 2.84
CA GLN A 76 19.79 -17.05 3.58
C GLN A 76 20.80 -15.90 3.70
N PRO A 77 21.59 -15.82 4.78
CA PRO A 77 22.61 -14.77 4.94
C PRO A 77 23.67 -14.75 3.83
N SER A 78 23.97 -15.91 3.23
CA SER A 78 24.92 -16.07 2.12
C SER A 78 24.29 -15.89 0.73
N ALA A 79 22.99 -15.61 0.65
CA ALA A 79 22.29 -15.47 -0.63
C ALA A 79 22.79 -14.24 -1.41
N SER A 80 22.73 -14.35 -2.73
CA SER A 80 22.99 -13.20 -3.61
C SER A 80 21.99 -12.08 -3.30
N ILE A 81 22.50 -10.88 -3.00
CA ILE A 81 21.68 -9.72 -2.63
C ILE A 81 20.74 -9.32 -3.79
N PRO A 82 21.19 -9.14 -5.04
CA PRO A 82 20.28 -8.81 -6.15
C PRO A 82 19.13 -9.80 -6.33
N SER A 83 19.42 -11.11 -6.26
CA SER A 83 18.40 -12.17 -6.37
C SER A 83 17.43 -12.14 -5.17
N SER A 84 17.95 -11.91 -3.97
CA SER A 84 17.14 -11.78 -2.76
C SER A 84 16.21 -10.56 -2.83
N LEU A 85 16.72 -9.41 -3.27
CA LEU A 85 15.92 -8.19 -3.47
C LEU A 85 14.84 -8.40 -4.52
N SER A 86 15.15 -9.06 -5.64
CA SER A 86 14.19 -9.39 -6.69
C SER A 86 13.07 -10.28 -6.15
N SER A 87 13.43 -11.36 -5.44
CA SER A 87 12.47 -12.27 -4.80
C SER A 87 11.55 -11.56 -3.79
N VAL A 88 12.11 -10.62 -2.99
CA VAL A 88 11.31 -9.81 -2.07
C VAL A 88 10.34 -8.93 -2.84
N GLN A 89 10.81 -8.24 -3.87
CA GLN A 89 9.95 -7.35 -4.66
C GLN A 89 8.80 -8.12 -5.35
N GLU A 90 9.07 -9.30 -5.90
CA GLU A 90 8.05 -10.18 -6.48
C GLU A 90 7.01 -10.59 -5.44
N TYR A 91 7.44 -10.91 -4.22
CA TYR A 91 6.52 -11.22 -3.13
C TYR A 91 5.61 -10.03 -2.78
N LEU A 92 6.16 -8.82 -2.67
CA LEU A 92 5.35 -7.60 -2.45
C LEU A 92 4.33 -7.38 -3.57
N GLN A 93 4.70 -7.66 -4.82
CA GLN A 93 3.81 -7.53 -5.97
C GLN A 93 2.69 -8.58 -5.93
N LYS A 94 2.97 -9.81 -5.49
CA LYS A 94 1.97 -10.86 -5.30
C LYS A 94 0.92 -10.51 -4.24
N LEU A 95 1.30 -9.74 -3.20
CA LEU A 95 0.34 -9.20 -2.22
C LEU A 95 -0.56 -8.11 -2.83
N GLN A 96 -0.13 -7.47 -3.91
CA GLN A 96 -0.82 -6.38 -4.62
C GLN A 96 -0.88 -5.05 -3.86
N TYR A 97 -0.96 -3.95 -4.61
CA TYR A 97 -1.19 -2.64 -4.02
C TYR A 97 -2.65 -2.52 -3.58
N ASN A 98 -2.86 -2.03 -2.36
CA ASN A 98 -4.19 -1.91 -1.80
C ASN A 98 -4.99 -0.71 -2.37
N TYR A 99 -6.01 -1.04 -3.17
CA TYR A 99 -6.98 -0.09 -3.75
C TYR A 99 -8.35 -0.09 -3.05
N THR A 100 -8.55 -0.86 -1.98
CA THR A 100 -9.87 -0.99 -1.33
C THR A 100 -10.30 0.27 -0.56
N GLY A 101 -9.38 1.23 -0.40
CA GLY A 101 -9.58 2.43 0.41
C GLY A 101 -9.27 2.23 1.90
N MET A 102 -9.36 0.99 2.40
CA MET A 102 -9.07 0.63 3.77
C MET A 102 -7.64 0.07 3.90
N GLN A 103 -6.82 0.68 4.75
CA GLN A 103 -5.53 0.12 5.13
C GLN A 103 -5.74 -1.00 6.16
N PHE A 104 -5.23 -2.20 5.88
CA PHE A 104 -5.47 -3.39 6.72
C PHE A 104 -4.52 -3.51 7.91
N PHE A 105 -3.32 -2.93 7.84
CA PHE A 105 -2.34 -2.97 8.92
C PHE A 105 -2.02 -1.56 9.41
N ASP A 106 -2.38 -1.21 10.64
CA ASP A 106 -2.14 0.11 11.23
C ASP A 106 -0.67 0.34 11.61
N VAL A 107 0.14 0.80 10.65
CA VAL A 107 1.57 1.05 10.86
C VAL A 107 1.82 2.31 11.70
N LYS A 108 2.06 2.12 12.99
CA LYS A 108 2.46 3.17 13.93
C LYS A 108 3.97 3.40 13.92
N ARG A 109 4.43 4.35 13.10
CA ARG A 109 5.86 4.66 12.85
C ARG A 109 6.72 4.97 14.09
N TYR A 110 6.10 5.39 15.19
CA TYR A 110 6.80 5.70 16.45
C TYR A 110 7.04 4.45 17.32
N LYS A 111 6.48 3.29 16.94
CA LYS A 111 6.68 2.04 17.68
C LYS A 111 8.12 1.53 17.51
N PRO A 112 8.65 0.81 18.50
CA PRO A 112 9.96 0.16 18.39
C PRO A 112 10.03 -0.79 17.20
N LEU A 113 11.25 -0.98 16.67
CA LEU A 113 11.50 -1.83 15.51
C LEU A 113 10.95 -3.26 15.70
N SER A 114 11.11 -3.86 16.88
CA SER A 114 10.58 -5.19 17.19
C SER A 114 9.08 -5.31 16.93
N ARG A 115 8.29 -4.29 17.30
CA ARG A 115 6.83 -4.27 17.05
C ARG A 115 6.49 -4.12 15.57
N LEU A 116 7.32 -3.39 14.82
CA LEU A 116 7.18 -3.32 13.37
C LEU A 116 7.52 -4.66 12.70
N MET A 117 8.48 -5.41 13.24
CA MET A 117 8.82 -6.76 12.77
C MET A 117 7.72 -7.78 13.06
N ASP A 118 7.07 -7.71 14.23
CA ASP A 118 5.91 -8.56 14.52
C ASP A 118 4.76 -8.27 13.54
N MET A 119 4.52 -6.99 13.23
CA MET A 119 3.52 -6.61 12.23
C MET A 119 3.86 -7.14 10.83
N ALA A 120 5.14 -7.21 10.45
CA ALA A 120 5.53 -7.83 9.18
C ALA A 120 5.20 -9.33 9.14
N LYS A 121 5.30 -10.05 10.27
CA LYS A 121 4.87 -11.45 10.36
C LYS A 121 3.36 -11.57 10.20
N ASP A 122 2.59 -10.66 10.81
CA ASP A 122 1.14 -10.60 10.63
C ASP A 122 0.78 -10.34 9.15
N MET A 123 1.50 -9.43 8.46
CA MET A 123 1.30 -9.21 7.02
C MET A 123 1.51 -10.47 6.19
N ILE A 124 2.55 -11.26 6.49
CA ILE A 124 2.81 -12.53 5.80
C ILE A 124 1.70 -13.54 6.08
N LYS A 125 1.27 -13.65 7.34
CA LYS A 125 0.24 -14.59 7.78
C LYS A 125 -1.12 -14.29 7.16
N GLU A 126 -1.55 -13.04 7.18
CA GLU A 126 -2.87 -12.62 6.69
C GLU A 126 -2.90 -12.44 5.17
N SER A 127 -1.73 -12.18 4.54
CA SER A 127 -1.55 -12.18 3.08
C SER A 127 -2.50 -11.24 2.33
N LEU A 128 -2.78 -10.07 2.91
CA LEU A 128 -3.68 -9.07 2.34
C LEU A 128 -2.92 -7.98 1.56
N PRO A 129 -3.60 -7.26 0.65
CA PRO A 129 -3.01 -6.13 -0.06
C PRO A 129 -2.46 -5.04 0.85
N ILE A 130 -1.31 -4.48 0.48
CA ILE A 130 -0.56 -3.49 1.26
C ILE A 130 -0.34 -2.18 0.51
N LYS A 131 0.01 -1.11 1.22
CA LYS A 131 0.43 0.18 0.68
C LYS A 131 1.93 0.39 0.89
N CYS A 132 2.41 1.58 0.49
CA CYS A 132 3.84 1.89 0.46
C CYS A 132 4.54 1.79 1.82
N LEU A 133 3.91 2.23 2.91
CA LEU A 133 4.53 2.15 4.24
C LEU A 133 4.60 0.70 4.77
N GLU A 134 3.54 -0.07 4.58
CA GLU A 134 3.50 -1.50 4.94
C GLU A 134 4.58 -2.28 4.15
N ALA A 135 4.72 -1.99 2.85
CA ALA A 135 5.75 -2.59 2.01
C ALA A 135 7.19 -2.28 2.49
N VAL A 136 7.44 -1.08 3.03
CA VAL A 136 8.74 -0.73 3.62
C VAL A 136 9.04 -1.57 4.85
N ILE A 137 8.07 -1.75 5.75
CA ILE A 137 8.23 -2.56 6.96
C ILE A 137 8.45 -4.03 6.60
N LEU A 138 7.65 -4.57 5.68
CA LEU A 138 7.76 -5.94 5.22
C LEU A 138 9.09 -6.21 4.50
N SER A 139 9.55 -5.28 3.66
CA SER A 139 10.87 -5.36 3.01
C SER A 139 12.00 -5.37 4.03
N LEU A 140 11.91 -4.53 5.06
CA LEU A 140 12.91 -4.44 6.11
C LEU A 140 13.01 -5.76 6.90
N TYR A 141 11.86 -6.39 7.18
CA TYR A 141 11.80 -7.72 7.81
C TYR A 141 12.43 -8.80 6.93
N LEU A 142 11.99 -8.92 5.67
CA LEU A 142 12.44 -9.99 4.76
C LEU A 142 13.92 -9.89 4.41
N THR A 143 14.47 -8.68 4.35
CA THR A 143 15.90 -8.45 4.08
C THR A 143 16.76 -8.42 5.35
N SER A 144 16.18 -8.65 6.54
CA SER A 144 16.93 -8.65 7.80
C SER A 144 18.14 -9.61 7.84
N PRO A 145 18.13 -10.80 7.20
CA PRO A 145 19.27 -11.72 7.20
C PRO A 145 20.49 -11.21 6.41
N LEU A 146 20.32 -10.23 5.52
CA LEU A 146 21.38 -9.69 4.67
C LEU A 146 22.18 -8.63 5.44
N THR A 147 23.23 -9.05 6.15
CA THR A 147 24.00 -8.19 7.05
C THR A 147 24.84 -7.12 6.32
N SER A 148 25.30 -7.43 5.11
CA SER A 148 26.05 -6.48 4.26
C SER A 148 25.16 -5.47 3.52
N LEU A 149 23.83 -5.64 3.57
CA LEU A 149 22.87 -4.75 2.95
C LEU A 149 22.48 -3.60 3.91
N GLN A 150 22.79 -2.37 3.53
CA GLN A 150 22.29 -1.20 4.25
C GLN A 150 20.87 -0.87 3.79
N ARG A 151 20.01 -0.48 4.74
CA ARG A 151 18.59 -0.18 4.52
C ARG A 151 18.24 1.14 5.17
N PHE A 152 17.55 2.02 4.45
CA PHE A 152 17.13 3.32 4.93
C PHE A 152 15.82 3.75 4.27
N THR A 153 15.04 4.61 4.92
CA THR A 153 13.76 5.06 4.36
C THR A 153 13.96 6.27 3.44
N ILE A 154 13.37 6.24 2.25
CA ILE A 154 13.33 7.40 1.33
C ILE A 154 11.88 7.86 1.25
N ARG A 155 11.64 9.11 1.65
CA ARG A 155 10.29 9.70 1.71
C ARG A 155 10.14 10.79 0.65
N PHE A 156 9.02 10.76 -0.06
CA PHE A 156 8.66 11.74 -1.06
C PHE A 156 7.40 12.48 -0.64
N LYS A 157 7.41 13.81 -0.80
CA LYS A 157 6.23 14.67 -0.73
C LYS A 157 6.09 15.33 -2.10
N SER A 158 4.97 15.11 -2.78
CA SER A 158 4.70 15.69 -4.09
C SER A 158 3.35 16.40 -4.10
N SER A 159 3.15 17.27 -5.09
CA SER A 159 1.88 17.96 -5.34
C SER A 159 1.43 17.69 -6.77
N HIS A 160 0.14 17.45 -6.95
CA HIS A 160 -0.48 17.31 -8.26
C HIS A 160 -1.95 17.74 -8.15
N GLU A 161 -2.41 18.60 -9.07
CA GLU A 161 -3.79 19.13 -9.10
C GLU A 161 -4.26 19.68 -7.73
N GLY A 162 -3.41 20.46 -7.06
CA GLY A 162 -3.71 21.06 -5.75
C GLY A 162 -3.74 20.08 -4.57
N ARG A 163 -3.46 18.79 -4.79
CA ARG A 163 -3.41 17.77 -3.74
C ARG A 163 -1.97 17.40 -3.39
N CYS A 164 -1.70 17.26 -2.09
CA CYS A 164 -0.42 16.78 -1.59
C CYS A 164 -0.45 15.25 -1.45
N TYR A 165 0.56 14.58 -2.01
CA TYR A 165 0.76 13.14 -1.88
C TYR A 165 2.03 12.86 -1.08
N ARG A 166 2.01 11.75 -0.33
CA ARG A 166 3.16 11.25 0.41
C ARG A 166 3.41 9.82 -0.02
N HIS A 167 4.68 9.50 -0.28
CA HIS A 167 5.11 8.17 -0.67
C HIS A 167 6.42 7.81 0.03
N VAL A 168 6.67 6.52 0.21
CA VAL A 168 7.88 6.02 0.85
C VAL A 168 8.32 4.72 0.20
N VAL A 169 9.63 4.54 0.08
CA VAL A 169 10.27 3.28 -0.34
C VAL A 169 11.42 2.96 0.63
N LEU A 170 11.85 1.70 0.62
CA LEU A 170 13.03 1.26 1.36
C LEU A 170 14.23 1.39 0.42
N GLY A 171 15.03 2.43 0.61
CA GLY A 171 16.33 2.55 -0.04
C GLY A 171 17.27 1.46 0.46
N VAL A 172 18.04 0.89 -0.46
CA VAL A 172 19.06 -0.11 -0.17
C VAL A 172 20.40 0.31 -0.74
N HIS A 173 21.49 -0.07 -0.06
CA HIS A 173 22.84 0.20 -0.51
C HIS A 173 23.78 -0.97 -0.21
N GLN A 174 24.60 -1.34 -1.19
CA GLN A 174 25.67 -2.30 -1.06
C GLN A 174 26.80 -1.96 -2.04
N GLY A 175 28.04 -1.88 -1.55
CA GLY A 175 29.22 -1.78 -2.42
C GLY A 175 29.22 -0.57 -3.38
N GLY A 176 28.66 0.58 -2.95
CA GLY A 176 28.57 1.79 -3.78
C GLY A 176 27.36 1.83 -4.72
N ILE A 177 26.56 0.75 -4.78
CA ILE A 177 25.36 0.67 -5.60
C ILE A 177 24.13 0.94 -4.73
N TYR A 178 23.24 1.79 -5.23
CA TYR A 178 21.97 2.12 -4.61
C TYR A 178 20.80 1.51 -5.38
N GLY A 179 19.78 1.10 -4.65
CA GLY A 179 18.52 0.61 -5.21
C GLY A 179 17.37 0.89 -4.25
N SER A 180 16.20 0.31 -4.54
CA SER A 180 15.06 0.39 -3.62
C SER A 180 14.07 -0.76 -3.75
N LEU A 181 13.43 -1.08 -2.63
CA LEU A 181 12.25 -1.95 -2.54
C LEU A 181 11.02 -1.12 -2.17
N GLY A 182 9.86 -1.53 -2.64
CA GLY A 182 8.61 -0.93 -2.17
C GLY A 182 7.42 -1.29 -3.02
N LEU A 183 6.31 -0.59 -2.78
CA LEU A 183 5.08 -0.78 -3.55
C LEU A 183 4.43 0.57 -3.82
N SER A 184 3.98 0.75 -5.06
CA SER A 184 3.36 1.98 -5.52
C SER A 184 2.28 1.66 -6.56
N ARG A 185 1.37 2.62 -6.74
CA ARG A 185 0.40 2.60 -7.85
C ARG A 185 1.08 2.76 -9.21
N ARG A 186 2.33 3.25 -9.23
CA ARG A 186 3.13 3.45 -10.44
C ARG A 186 4.40 2.63 -10.36
N LEU A 187 4.63 1.78 -11.36
CA LEU A 187 5.80 0.89 -11.42
C LEU A 187 7.13 1.67 -11.36
N SER A 188 7.16 2.88 -11.92
CA SER A 188 8.35 3.73 -11.91
C SER A 188 8.70 4.32 -10.54
N LEU A 189 7.83 4.20 -9.53
CA LEU A 189 7.97 4.80 -8.19
C LEU A 189 8.10 3.76 -7.07
N MET A 190 8.64 2.57 -7.37
CA MET A 190 8.86 1.49 -6.39
C MET A 190 10.25 0.85 -6.58
N TYR A 191 10.34 -0.38 -7.09
CA TYR A 191 11.58 -1.11 -7.31
C TYR A 191 12.56 -0.38 -8.23
N LYS A 192 13.84 -0.33 -7.82
CA LYS A 192 14.98 0.21 -8.58
C LYS A 192 16.21 -0.62 -8.30
#